data_AF-A0A920TQZ9-F1
#
_entry.id   AF-A0A920TQZ9-F1
#
_cell.length_a   1.000
_cell.length_b   1.000
_cell.length_c   1.000
_cell.angle_alpha   90.00
_cell.angle_beta   90.00
_cell.angle_gamma   90.00
#
_symmetry.space_group_name_H-M   'P 1'
#
loop_
_entity.id
_entity.type
_entity.pdbx_description
1 polymer ?
#
loop_
_entity_poly.entity_id
_entity_poly.type
_entity_poly.pdbx_seq_one_letter_code
_entity_poly.pdbx_strand_id
1 'polypeptide(L)' 'MDALDCHPDIMDKVYKAHHRFGNLLHDDQFQIKFRLQPGDIFSFNNRRVLHGRTGNFKPQKQATDIYKVIIWIGMKLLEG' A
#
# COMPACT_ATOMS: atom_id res chain seq x y z
N MET A 1 4.89 -3.46 16.37
CA MET A 1 3.65 -3.89 15.71
C MET A 1 2.71 -4.19 16.86
N ASP A 2 1.77 -3.29 17.14
CA ASP A 2 0.81 -3.49 18.23
C ASP A 2 -0.02 -4.74 17.98
N ALA A 3 -0.43 -5.40 19.06
CA ALA A 3 -1.37 -6.51 18.97
C ALA A 3 -2.68 -6.02 18.33
N LEU A 4 -3.29 -6.86 17.49
CA LEU A 4 -4.65 -6.62 17.03
C LEU A 4 -5.58 -6.75 18.24
N ASP A 5 -5.99 -5.61 18.81
CA ASP A 5 -6.89 -5.55 19.95
C ASP A 5 -8.30 -5.96 19.53
N CYS A 6 -8.58 -7.26 19.56
CA CYS A 6 -9.87 -7.83 19.21
C CYS A 6 -10.21 -9.02 20.11
N HIS A 7 -11.51 -9.26 20.32
CA HIS A 7 -11.97 -10.37 21.17
C HIS A 7 -11.51 -11.72 20.58
N PRO A 8 -11.06 -12.69 21.40
CA PRO A 8 -10.54 -13.97 20.90
C PRO A 8 -11.48 -14.69 19.91
N ASP A 9 -12.78 -14.63 20.16
CA ASP A 9 -13.81 -15.26 19.31
C ASP A 9 -13.86 -14.73 17.86
N ILE A 10 -13.32 -13.52 17.61
CA ILE A 10 -13.27 -12.92 16.27
C ILE A 10 -11.87 -12.91 15.65
N MET A 11 -10.84 -13.32 16.40
CA MET A 11 -9.44 -13.22 15.98
C MET A 11 -9.16 -13.90 14.63
N ASP A 12 -9.74 -15.09 14.41
CA ASP A 12 -9.61 -15.82 13.13
C ASP A 12 -10.18 -15.02 11.95
N LYS A 13 -11.34 -14.37 12.13
CA LYS A 13 -11.96 -13.54 11.10
C LYS A 13 -11.15 -12.28 10.83
N VAL A 14 -10.66 -11.63 11.89
CA VAL A 14 -9.81 -10.44 11.78
C VAL A 14 -8.53 -10.77 11.02
N TYR A 15 -7.86 -11.87 11.37
CA TYR A 15 -6.64 -12.29 10.70
C TYR A 15 -6.86 -12.62 9.23
N LYS A 16 -7.92 -13.36 8.90
CA LYS A 16 -8.30 -13.67 7.50
C LYS A 16 -8.58 -12.40 6.69
N ALA A 17 -9.31 -11.45 7.26
CA ALA A 17 -9.60 -10.17 6.60
C ALA A 17 -8.33 -9.34 6.41
N HIS A 18 -7.47 -9.23 7.43
CA HIS A 18 -6.21 -8.51 7.36
C HIS A 18 -5.26 -9.13 6.32
N HIS A 19 -5.15 -10.46 6.29
CA HIS A 19 -4.35 -11.18 5.30
C HIS A 19 -4.88 -10.95 3.88
N ARG A 20 -6.20 -11.03 3.67
CA ARG A 20 -6.83 -10.74 2.37
C ARG A 20 -6.56 -9.30 1.94
N PHE A 21 -6.71 -8.34 2.85
CA PHE A 21 -6.39 -6.93 2.59
C PHE A 21 -4.94 -6.80 2.16
N GLY A 22 -4.01 -7.38 2.93
CA GLY A 22 -2.58 -7.44 2.60
C GLY A 22 -2.31 -7.98 1.20
N ASN A 23 -2.97 -9.05 0.78
CA ASN A 23 -2.83 -9.61 -0.57
C ASN A 23 -3.33 -8.65 -1.66
N LEU A 24 -4.47 -7.98 -1.44
CA LEU A 24 -4.97 -6.97 -2.38
C LEU A 24 -3.98 -5.81 -2.53
N LEU A 25 -3.26 -5.44 -1.45
CA LEU A 25 -2.23 -4.39 -1.53
C LEU A 25 -1.08 -4.78 -2.48
N HIS A 26 -0.82 -6.07 -2.64
CA HIS A 26 0.26 -6.58 -3.47
C HIS A 26 -0.16 -6.91 -4.91
N ASP A 27 -1.47 -6.95 -5.20
CA ASP A 27 -2.01 -7.21 -6.52
C ASP A 27 -1.79 -6.03 -7.46
N ASP A 28 -1.24 -6.30 -8.65
CA ASP A 28 -0.88 -5.30 -9.65
C ASP A 28 -2.08 -4.46 -10.12
N GLN A 29 -3.31 -4.98 -10.06
CA GLN A 29 -4.52 -4.23 -10.44
C GLN A 29 -4.79 -3.03 -9.51
N PHE A 30 -4.31 -3.08 -8.26
CA PHE A 30 -4.45 -2.01 -7.26
C PHE A 30 -3.16 -1.22 -7.08
N GLN A 31 -2.25 -1.27 -8.05
CA GLN A 31 -0.97 -0.60 -7.99
C GLN A 31 -0.75 0.31 -9.18
N ILE A 32 -0.47 1.58 -8.89
CA ILE A 32 0.12 2.50 -9.85
C ILE A 32 1.62 2.54 -9.62
N LYS A 33 2.40 2.37 -10.70
CA LYS A 33 3.87 2.36 -10.68
C LYS A 33 4.37 3.48 -11.58
N PHE A 34 5.13 4.44 -11.03
CA PHE A 34 5.71 5.55 -11.78
C PHE A 34 7.14 5.84 -11.33
N ARG A 35 7.90 6.66 -12.05
CA ARG A 35 9.27 7.04 -11.67
C ARG A 35 9.39 8.56 -11.57
N LEU A 36 9.61 9.08 -10.36
CA LEU A 36 10.05 10.47 -10.18
C LEU A 36 11.52 10.64 -10.57
N GLN A 37 11.80 11.80 -11.14
CA GLN A 37 13.11 12.31 -11.48
C GLN A 37 13.57 13.37 -10.46
N PRO A 38 14.86 13.74 -10.45
CA PRO A 38 15.32 14.87 -9.66
C PRO A 38 14.50 16.14 -9.97
N GLY A 39 13.91 16.74 -8.94
CA GLY A 39 13.05 17.93 -9.07
C GLY A 39 11.54 17.65 -9.07
N ASP A 40 11.11 16.40 -9.25
CA ASP A 40 9.69 16.05 -9.20
C ASP A 40 9.18 16.01 -7.75
N ILE A 41 7.91 16.39 -7.58
CA ILE A 41 7.19 16.33 -6.29
C ILE A 41 5.93 15.49 -6.47
N PHE A 42 5.75 14.52 -5.56
CA PHE A 42 4.51 13.73 -5.47
C PHE A 42 3.81 14.03 -4.14
N SER A 43 2.56 14.51 -4.23
CA SER A 43 1.71 14.81 -3.09
C SER A 43 0.43 13.98 -3.15
N PHE A 44 -0.01 13.45 -2.01
CA PHE A 44 -1.16 12.58 -1.91
C PHE A 44 -1.81 12.67 -0.52
N ASN A 45 -3.04 12.18 -0.41
CA ASN A 45 -3.74 12.10 0.87
C ASN A 45 -3.33 10.82 1.62
N ASN A 46 -2.52 10.96 2.68
CA ASN A 46 -2.00 9.85 3.48
C ASN A 46 -3.08 9.06 4.26
N ARG A 47 -4.33 9.55 4.34
CA ARG A 47 -5.45 8.79 4.92
C ARG A 47 -6.11 7.83 3.92
N ARG A 48 -5.77 7.93 2.64
CA ARG A 48 -6.41 7.17 1.55
C ARG A 48 -5.42 6.40 0.70
N VAL A 49 -4.21 6.93 0.53
CA VAL A 49 -3.21 6.38 -0.37
C VAL A 49 -2.07 5.82 0.48
N LEU A 50 -1.96 4.49 0.45
CA LEU A 50 -0.73 3.82 0.85
C LEU A 50 0.33 4.08 -0.22
N HIS A 51 1.61 4.03 0.16
CA HIS A 51 2.73 4.29 -0.75
C HIS A 51 3.94 3.45 -0.35
N GLY A 52 4.76 3.07 -1.32
CA GLY A 52 5.96 2.29 -1.12
C GLY A 52 6.95 2.43 -2.27
N ARG A 53 8.04 1.66 -2.21
CA ARG A 53 9.10 1.63 -3.24
C ARG A 53 9.40 0.17 -3.58
N THR A 54 9.66 -0.14 -4.85
CA THR A 54 10.22 -1.45 -5.22
C THR A 54 11.73 -1.45 -4.94
N GLY A 55 12.27 -2.50 -4.30
CA GLY A 55 13.74 -2.70 -4.19
C GLY A 55 14.35 -3.01 -5.57
N ASN A 56 15.61 -2.67 -5.88
CA ASN A 56 16.84 -2.86 -5.11
C ASN A 56 17.59 -1.57 -4.76
N PHE A 57 17.88 -1.34 -3.48
CA PHE A 57 18.75 -0.24 -3.05
C PHE A 57 20.19 -0.47 -3.52
N LYS A 58 20.71 0.37 -4.42
CA LYS A 58 22.13 0.44 -4.77
C LYS A 58 22.71 1.78 -4.28
N PRO A 59 23.71 1.79 -3.38
CA PRO A 59 24.24 3.01 -2.76
C PRO A 59 24.74 4.08 -3.76
N GLN A 60 25.16 3.64 -4.96
CA GLN A 60 25.74 4.50 -6.01
C GLN A 60 24.74 4.91 -7.09
N LYS A 61 23.51 4.38 -7.08
CA LYS A 61 22.43 4.83 -7.97
C LYS A 61 21.51 5.73 -7.18
N GLN A 62 21.64 7.04 -7.39
CA GLN A 62 20.66 8.01 -6.92
C GLN A 62 19.26 7.57 -7.39
N ALA A 63 18.44 7.13 -6.44
CA ALA A 63 16.99 6.90 -6.55
C ALA A 63 16.47 6.54 -7.96
N THR A 64 16.89 5.41 -8.53
CA THR A 64 16.39 5.00 -9.87
C THR A 64 15.12 4.15 -9.86
N ASP A 65 14.53 3.90 -8.69
CA ASP A 65 13.69 2.71 -8.55
C ASP A 65 12.25 3.08 -8.19
N ILE A 66 11.44 3.09 -9.25
CA ILE A 66 9.98 2.90 -9.35
C ILE A 66 9.21 3.12 -8.03
N TYR A 67 8.46 4.22 -8.01
CA TYR A 67 7.47 4.60 -7.00
C TYR A 67 6.29 3.64 -7.14
N LYS A 68 5.93 3.00 -6.02
CA LYS A 68 5.03 1.85 -6.00
C LYS A 68 3.78 2.16 -5.16
N VAL A 69 2.65 1.78 -5.73
CA VAL A 69 1.39 1.37 -5.09
C VAL A 69 0.51 2.49 -4.55
N ILE A 70 -0.21 3.19 -5.43
CA ILE A 70 -1.46 3.87 -5.01
C ILE A 70 -2.53 2.80 -4.86
N ILE A 71 -2.81 2.39 -3.63
CA ILE A 71 -3.93 1.50 -3.32
C ILE A 71 -5.14 2.36 -3.11
N TRP A 72 -6.07 2.31 -4.06
CA TRP A 72 -7.36 2.95 -3.94
C TRP A 72 -8.37 1.87 -3.52
N ILE A 73 -8.65 1.78 -2.22
CA ILE A 73 -9.76 0.97 -1.71
C ILE A 73 -10.83 1.95 -1.25
N GLY A 74 -11.74 2.32 -2.16
CA GLY A 74 -12.99 2.99 -1.83
C GLY A 74 -13.31 4.27 -2.60
N MET A 75 -14.02 4.13 -3.73
CA MET A 75 -15.31 4.81 -3.94
C MET A 75 -16.45 3.86 -4.34
N LYS A 76 -16.18 2.62 -4.79
CA LYS A 76 -17.28 1.71 -5.23
C LYS A 76 -17.89 0.80 -4.15
N LEU A 77 -17.36 0.82 -2.91
CA LEU A 77 -17.86 -0.01 -1.80
C LEU A 77 -18.66 0.78 -0.74
N LEU A 78 -18.82 2.09 -0.92
CA LEU A 78 -19.60 2.96 -0.03
C LEU A 78 -20.84 3.56 -0.71
N GLU A 79 -21.14 3.14 -1.95
CA GLU A 79 -22.35 3.51 -2.69
C GLU A 79 -23.29 2.31 -2.91
N GLY A 80 -23.34 1.39 -1.95
CA GLY A 80 -24.27 0.26 -1.91
C GLY A 80 -24.95 0.17 -0.57
#